data_AF-A0A2M9HAG4-F1
#
_entry.id   AF-A0A2M9HAG4-F1
#
_cell.length_a   1.000
_cell.length_b   1.000
_cell.length_c   1.000
_cell.angle_alpha   90.00
_cell.angle_beta   90.00
_cell.angle_gamma   90.00
#
_symmetry.space_group_name_H-M   'P 1'
#
loop_
_entity.id
_entity.type
_entity.pdbx_description
1 polymer ?
#
loop_
_entity_poly.entity_id
_entity_poly.type
_entity_poly.pdbx_seq_one_letter_code
_entity_poly.pdbx_strand_id
1 'polypeptide(L)'
;MIIDDYIKALQNKDYEALSACFAERSRMFDYCPSLVGRENTFLFGDKAIDMYFHNQFVIGGFSVEDPHVVNSRTVNFYANYAGTIIHALAQIENVDDSGKIQELVIRPA
;
A
#
# COMPACT_ATOMS: atom_id res chain seq x y z
N MET A 1 -3.76 -14.75 -3.75
CA MET A 1 -3.64 -14.52 -2.29
C MET A 1 -3.87 -13.04 -2.04
N ILE A 2 -4.29 -12.60 -0.85
CA ILE A 2 -4.59 -11.18 -0.61
C ILE A 2 -3.40 -10.25 -0.94
N ILE A 3 -2.16 -10.72 -0.79
CA ILE A 3 -0.95 -9.99 -1.19
C ILE A 3 -0.82 -9.81 -2.71
N ASP A 4 -1.27 -10.79 -3.51
CA ASP A 4 -1.26 -10.73 -4.97
C ASP A 4 -2.31 -9.74 -5.48
N ASP A 5 -3.50 -9.74 -4.87
CA ASP A 5 -4.57 -8.81 -5.22
C ASP A 5 -4.18 -7.37 -4.85
N TYR A 6 -3.59 -7.19 -3.66
CA TYR A 6 -3.03 -5.91 -3.21
C TYR A 6 -1.98 -5.36 -4.18
N ILE A 7 -0.98 -6.17 -4.57
CA ILE A 7 0.09 -5.67 -5.44
C ILE A 7 -0.39 -5.44 -6.87
N LYS A 8 -1.30 -6.28 -7.37
CA LYS A 8 -1.91 -6.10 -8.68
C LYS A 8 -2.73 -4.80 -8.74
N ALA A 9 -3.49 -4.49 -7.70
CA ALA A 9 -4.23 -3.24 -7.61
C ALA A 9 -3.31 -2.01 -7.59
N LEU A 10 -2.20 -2.07 -6.83
CA LEU A 10 -1.17 -1.02 -6.83
C LEU A 10 -0.55 -0.80 -8.21
N GLN A 11 -0.12 -1.87 -8.89
CA GLN A 11 0.50 -1.77 -10.21
C GLN A 11 -0.47 -1.22 -11.26
N ASN A 12 -1.73 -1.63 -11.19
CA ASN A 12 -2.77 -1.15 -12.11
C ASN A 12 -3.28 0.25 -11.75
N LYS A 13 -2.83 0.84 -10.64
CA LYS A 13 -3.35 2.10 -10.10
C LYS A 13 -4.88 2.07 -9.91
N ASP A 14 -5.39 0.91 -9.51
CA ASP A 14 -6.80 0.65 -9.29
C ASP A 14 -7.11 0.85 -7.80
N TYR A 15 -7.52 2.07 -7.45
CA TYR A 15 -7.77 2.43 -6.04
C TYR A 15 -9.01 1.74 -5.47
N GLU A 16 -9.99 1.39 -6.30
CA GLU A 16 -11.21 0.68 -5.87
C GLU A 16 -10.89 -0.78 -5.55
N ALA A 17 -10.14 -1.46 -6.42
CA ALA A 17 -9.67 -2.82 -6.14
C ALA A 17 -8.69 -2.85 -4.96
N LEU A 18 -7.84 -1.82 -4.83
CA LEU A 18 -6.90 -1.70 -3.72
C LEU A 18 -7.65 -1.55 -2.40
N SER A 19 -8.60 -0.62 -2.30
CA SER A 19 -9.36 -0.40 -1.08
C SER A 19 -10.23 -1.62 -0.71
N ALA A 20 -10.74 -2.35 -1.70
CA ALA A 20 -11.49 -3.58 -1.49
C ALA A 20 -10.69 -4.71 -0.79
N CYS A 21 -9.36 -4.69 -0.90
CA CYS A 21 -8.46 -5.61 -0.19
C CYS A 21 -8.46 -5.38 1.33
N PHE A 22 -8.86 -4.20 1.79
CA PHE A 22 -8.84 -3.81 3.19
C PHE A 22 -10.18 -4.03 3.89
N ALA A 23 -10.11 -4.34 5.18
CA ALA A 23 -11.27 -4.35 6.07
C ALA A 23 -11.79 -2.92 6.31
N GLU A 24 -13.07 -2.78 6.65
CA GLU A 24 -13.72 -1.47 6.91
C GLU A 24 -12.99 -0.68 8.00
N ARG A 25 -12.47 -1.37 9.02
CA ARG A 25 -11.73 -0.77 10.15
C ARG A 25 -10.24 -1.05 10.10
N SER A 26 -9.67 -1.11 8.90
CA SER A 26 -8.25 -1.40 8.67
C SER A 26 -7.32 -0.24 9.06
N ARG A 27 -6.01 -0.53 9.12
CA ARG A 27 -4.95 0.45 9.30
C ARG A 27 -3.85 0.26 8.29
N MET A 28 -3.39 1.35 7.69
CA MET A 28 -2.20 1.36 6.84
C MET A 28 -1.21 2.40 7.35
N PHE A 29 0.04 1.97 7.49
CA PHE A 29 1.17 2.79 7.88
C PHE A 29 2.19 2.79 6.74
N ASP A 30 2.57 3.96 6.24
CA ASP A 30 3.67 4.09 5.29
C ASP A 30 4.71 5.09 5.82
N TYR A 31 5.87 4.53 6.14
CA TYR A 31 7.00 5.27 6.70
C TYR A 31 7.99 5.77 5.62
N CYS A 32 7.85 5.35 4.37
CA CYS A 32 8.77 5.73 3.29
C CYS A 32 8.77 7.23 2.96
N PRO A 33 7.63 7.97 3.01
CA PRO A 33 7.61 9.40 2.73
C PRO A 33 8.59 10.22 3.60
N SER A 34 8.87 9.80 4.84
CA SER A 34 9.85 10.49 5.70
C SER A 34 11.27 10.53 5.12
N LEU A 35 11.65 9.53 4.31
CA LEU A 35 12.96 9.50 3.65
C LEU A 35 13.13 10.61 2.60
N VAL A 36 12.03 11.25 2.20
CA VAL A 36 12.03 12.33 1.20
C VAL A 36 11.51 13.64 1.77
N GLY A 37 11.58 13.80 3.10
CA GLY A 37 11.19 15.03 3.80
C GLY A 37 9.68 15.29 3.80
N ARG A 38 8.86 14.24 3.60
CA ARG A 38 7.40 14.31 3.69
C ARG A 38 6.91 13.62 4.97
N GLU A 39 5.72 13.99 5.42
CA GLU A 39 5.08 13.32 6.56
C GLU A 39 4.76 11.86 6.24
N ASN A 40 4.93 10.99 7.23
CA ASN A 40 4.50 9.61 7.13
C ASN A 40 2.98 9.53 6.90
N THR A 41 2.55 8.51 6.19
CA THR A 41 1.13 8.32 5.88
C THR A 41 0.50 7.33 6.85
N PHE A 42 -0.58 7.76 7.49
CA PHE A 42 -1.35 6.98 8.45
C PHE A 42 -2.82 7.00 8.02
N LEU A 43 -3.35 5.86 7.59
CA LEU A 43 -4.73 5.75 7.10
C LEU A 43 -5.52 4.79 7.98
N PHE A 44 -6.76 5.17 8.28
CA PHE A 44 -7.70 4.37 9.05
C PHE A 44 -8.98 4.15 8.24
N GLY A 45 -9.29 2.89 7.98
CA GLY A 45 -10.46 2.42 7.25
C GLY A 45 -10.30 2.41 5.73
N ASP A 46 -11.05 1.51 5.10
CA ASP A 46 -11.03 1.28 3.64
C ASP A 46 -11.35 2.54 2.84
N LYS A 47 -12.29 3.38 3.30
CA LYS A 47 -12.66 4.63 2.63
C LYS A 47 -11.55 5.68 2.65
N ALA A 48 -10.73 5.73 3.71
CA ALA A 48 -9.59 6.64 3.75
C ALA A 48 -8.49 6.16 2.78
N ILE A 49 -8.28 4.84 2.70
CA ILE A 49 -7.35 4.21 1.76
C ILE A 49 -7.79 4.49 0.32
N ASP A 50 -9.06 4.28 0.02
CA ASP A 50 -9.68 4.56 -1.28
C ASP A 50 -9.41 5.99 -1.75
N MET A 51 -9.81 6.97 -0.94
CA MET A 51 -9.67 8.39 -1.28
C MET A 51 -8.20 8.82 -1.36
N TYR A 52 -7.34 8.29 -0.49
CA TYR A 52 -5.91 8.59 -0.52
C TYR A 52 -5.29 8.09 -1.83
N PHE A 53 -5.51 6.82 -2.19
CA PHE A 53 -4.91 6.24 -3.38
C PHE A 53 -5.53 6.74 -4.68
N HIS A 54 -6.82 7.10 -4.69
CA HIS A 54 -7.40 7.83 -5.81
C HIS A 54 -6.60 9.10 -6.12
N ASN A 55 -6.31 9.93 -5.11
CA ASN A 55 -5.50 11.12 -5.29
C ASN A 55 -4.05 10.80 -5.69
N GLN A 56 -3.42 9.81 -5.05
CA GLN A 56 -2.04 9.44 -5.34
C GLN A 56 -1.85 8.92 -6.77
N PHE A 57 -2.80 8.15 -7.27
CA PHE A 57 -2.74 7.56 -8.60
C PHE A 57 -3.05 8.56 -9.72
N VAL A 58 -4.01 9.46 -9.50
CA VAL A 58 -4.45 10.43 -10.52
C VAL A 58 -3.54 11.67 -10.57
N ILE A 59 -3.13 12.19 -9.41
CA ILE A 59 -2.42 13.49 -9.31
C ILE A 59 -1.08 13.35 -8.60
N GLY A 60 -1.01 12.50 -7.57
CA GLY A 60 0.17 12.39 -6.70
C GLY A 60 1.38 11.72 -7.33
N GLY A 61 1.26 11.15 -8.53
CA GLY A 61 2.38 10.53 -9.25
C GLY A 61 2.92 9.27 -8.58
N PHE A 62 2.15 8.64 -7.69
CA PHE A 62 2.56 7.38 -7.06
C PHE A 62 2.52 6.23 -8.07
N SER A 63 3.54 5.39 -8.05
CA SER A 63 3.58 4.13 -8.80
C SER A 63 4.46 3.10 -8.11
N VAL A 64 4.28 1.83 -8.49
CA VAL A 64 5.02 0.69 -7.96
C VAL A 64 5.62 -0.12 -9.10
N GLU A 65 6.90 -0.48 -8.96
CA GLU A 65 7.68 -1.23 -9.95
C GLU A 65 8.38 -2.45 -9.31
N ASP A 66 8.64 -3.46 -10.14
CA ASP A 66 9.33 -4.71 -9.82
C ASP A 66 8.93 -5.37 -8.48
N PRO A 67 7.65 -5.72 -8.28
CA PRO A 67 7.25 -6.39 -7.06
C PRO A 67 7.84 -7.80 -6.96
N HIS A 68 8.38 -8.10 -5.79
CA HIS A 68 8.89 -9.41 -5.41
C HIS A 68 8.14 -9.91 -4.17
N VAL A 69 7.18 -10.81 -4.38
CA VAL A 69 6.43 -11.46 -3.30
C VAL A 69 7.35 -12.41 -2.55
N VAL A 70 7.62 -12.11 -1.28
CA VAL A 70 8.50 -12.91 -0.42
C VAL A 70 7.74 -14.09 0.18
N ASN A 71 6.50 -13.85 0.58
CA ASN A 71 5.59 -14.84 1.15
C ASN A 71 4.14 -14.34 1.04
N SER A 72 3.19 -15.07 1.63
CA SER A 72 1.75 -14.74 1.56
C SER A 72 1.34 -13.41 2.21
N ARG A 73 2.24 -12.73 2.92
CA ARG A 73 1.99 -11.48 3.66
C ARG A 73 3.01 -10.39 3.39
N THR A 74 4.06 -10.65 2.61
CA THR A 74 5.16 -9.70 2.44
C THR A 74 5.56 -9.58 0.98
N VAL A 75 5.70 -8.34 0.52
CA VAL A 75 6.16 -8.01 -0.83
C VAL A 75 7.17 -6.86 -0.76
N ASN A 76 8.28 -7.00 -1.48
CA ASN A 76 9.21 -5.92 -1.74
C ASN A 76 8.89 -5.29 -3.10
N PHE A 77 9.09 -3.99 -3.25
CA PHE A 77 8.90 -3.29 -4.52
C PHE A 77 9.62 -1.94 -4.53
N TYR A 78 9.77 -1.34 -5.70
CA TYR A 78 10.21 0.05 -5.82
C TYR A 78 8.99 0.97 -5.87
N ALA A 79 8.84 1.80 -4.84
CA ALA A 79 7.77 2.79 -4.72
C ALA A 79 8.27 4.14 -5.23
N ASN A 80 7.58 4.72 -6.21
CA ASN A 80 7.87 6.06 -6.71
C ASN A 80 6.94 7.07 -6.03
N TYR A 81 7.49 7.95 -5.20
CA TYR A 81 6.78 9.01 -4.52
C TYR A 81 6.89 10.35 -5.28
N ALA A 82 6.34 10.41 -6.50
CA ALA A 82 6.35 11.60 -7.35
C ALA A 82 7.77 12.05 -7.79
N GLY A 83 8.58 11.11 -8.24
CA GLY A 83 9.93 11.32 -8.78
C GLY A 83 11.05 10.71 -7.93
N THR A 84 10.79 10.42 -6.65
CA THR A 84 11.77 9.75 -5.79
C THR A 84 11.41 8.29 -5.60
N ILE A 85 12.32 7.41 -5.99
CA ILE A 85 12.16 5.96 -5.91
C ILE A 85 12.75 5.45 -4.60
N ILE A 86 11.96 4.68 -3.86
CA ILE A 86 12.35 4.04 -2.60
C ILE A 86 12.13 2.54 -2.73
N HIS A 87 13.12 1.74 -2.35
CA HIS A 87 12.91 0.30 -2.16
C HIS A 87 12.12 0.08 -0.88
N ALA A 88 10.90 -0.44 -1.01
CA ALA A 88 9.93 -0.56 0.07
C ALA A 88 9.52 -2.02 0.28
N LEU A 89 9.25 -2.36 1.54
CA LEU A 89 8.67 -3.62 1.98
C LEU A 89 7.29 -3.33 2.56
N ALA A 90 6.26 -3.93 1.99
CA ALA A 90 4.92 -3.96 2.57
C ALA A 90 4.68 -5.31 3.25
N GLN A 91 4.23 -5.25 4.51
CA GLN A 91 3.92 -6.41 5.33
C GLN A 91 2.49 -6.32 5.88
N ILE A 92 1.70 -7.35 5.60
CA ILE A 92 0.37 -7.57 6.17
C ILE A 92 0.56 -8.17 7.56
N GLU A 93 0.49 -7.34 8.59
CA GLU A 93 0.64 -7.78 9.98
C GLU A 93 -0.60 -8.54 10.44
N ASN A 94 -1.79 -8.10 10.03
CA ASN A 94 -3.03 -8.74 10.43
C ASN A 94 -4.07 -8.81 9.30
N VAL A 95 -4.89 -9.85 9.34
CA VAL A 95 -6.07 -10.03 8.49
C VAL A 95 -7.30 -10.24 9.37
N ASP A 96 -8.46 -9.83 8.90
CA ASP A 96 -9.72 -10.09 9.59
C ASP A 96 -10.26 -11.51 9.32
N ASP A 97 -11.37 -11.85 9.94
CA ASP A 97 -12.03 -13.16 9.80
C ASP A 97 -12.51 -13.45 8.36
N SER A 98 -12.63 -12.40 7.52
CA SER A 98 -12.99 -12.52 6.10
C SER A 98 -11.77 -12.64 5.18
N GLY A 99 -10.55 -12.59 5.73
CA GLY A 99 -9.30 -12.64 4.99
C GLY A 99 -8.86 -11.32 4.37
N LYS A 100 -9.49 -10.19 4.75
CA LYS A 100 -9.11 -8.85 4.30
C LYS A 100 -7.99 -8.27 5.16
N ILE A 101 -7.24 -7.33 4.61
CA ILE A 101 -6.15 -6.65 5.31
C ILE A 101 -6.72 -5.81 6.45
N GLN A 102 -6.38 -6.18 7.68
CA GLN A 102 -6.74 -5.45 8.89
C GLN A 102 -5.61 -4.49 9.31
N GLU A 103 -4.36 -4.85 9.03
CA GLU A 103 -3.20 -4.00 9.30
C GLU A 103 -2.07 -4.25 8.29
N LEU A 104 -1.61 -3.16 7.67
CA LEU A 104 -0.49 -3.14 6.72
C LEU A 104 0.54 -2.11 7.15
N VAL A 105 1.82 -2.51 7.14
CA VAL A 105 2.96 -1.61 7.38
C VAL A 105 3.87 -1.61 6.16
N ILE A 106 4.19 -0.42 5.67
CA ILE A 106 5.13 -0.17 4.57
C ILE A 106 6.32 0.58 5.16
N ARG A 107 7.52 0.04 4.91
CA ARG A 107 8.79 0.57 5.42
C ARG A 107 9.86 0.47 4.34
N PRO A 108 10.92 1.29 4.43
CA PRO A 108 12.12 1.09 3.61
C PRO A 108 12.67 -0.32 3.83
N ALA A 109 12.98 -1.01 2.73
CA ALA A 109 13.46 -2.39 2.71
C ALA A 109 14.98 -2.48 2.90
#